data_AF-A0A7X5DDG4-F1
#
_entry.id   AF-A0A7X5DDG4-F1
#
_cell.length_a   1.000
_cell.length_b   1.000
_cell.length_c   1.000
_cell.angle_alpha   90.00
_cell.angle_beta   90.00
_cell.angle_gamma   90.00
#
_symmetry.space_group_name_H-M   'P 1'
#
loop_
_entity.id
_entity.type
_entity.pdbx_description
1 polymer ?
#
loop_
_entity_poly.entity_id
_entity_poly.type
_entity_poly.pdbx_seq_one_letter_code
_entity_poly.pdbx_strand_id
1 'polypeptide(L)' 'MVDTNELRGIFAKNGKSQTDVAKMLNIAPKTFYLRMKKGIFGSDEIQIMIEEFNIKNPMEIFFKSV' A
#
# COMPACT_ATOMS: atom_id res chain seq x y z
N MET A 1 -8.87 -8.21 -4.04
CA MET A 1 -7.84 -7.50 -4.83
C MET A 1 -7.71 -6.10 -4.23
N VAL A 2 -6.49 -5.55 -4.11
CA VAL A 2 -6.27 -4.28 -3.39
C VAL A 2 -6.70 -3.06 -4.21
N ASP A 3 -7.36 -2.08 -3.57
CA ASP A 3 -7.65 -0.76 -4.14
C ASP A 3 -6.40 0.11 -4.18
N THR A 4 -5.63 -0.06 -5.25
CA THR A 4 -4.37 0.68 -5.42
C THR A 4 -4.57 2.16 -5.74
N ASN A 5 -5.77 2.59 -6.14
CA ASN A 5 -6.07 4.01 -6.35
C ASN A 5 -6.26 4.72 -5.01
N GLU A 6 -7.01 4.10 -4.10
CA GLU A 6 -7.16 4.63 -2.75
C GLU A 6 -5.80 4.69 -2.03
N LEU A 7 -4.96 3.65 -2.15
CA LEU A 7 -3.60 3.67 -1.61
C LEU A 7 -2.77 4.85 -2.14
N ARG A 8 -2.83 5.16 -3.45
CA ARG A 8 -2.14 6.34 -4.00
C ARG A 8 -2.64 7.63 -3.37
N GLY A 9 -3.94 7.75 -3.16
CA GLY A 9 -4.55 8.89 -2.46
C GLY A 9 -4.05 9.01 -1.02
N ILE A 10 -3.98 7.89 -0.29
CA ILE A 10 -3.46 7.84 1.08
C ILE A 10 -1.99 8.26 1.13
N PHE A 11 -1.15 7.74 0.24
CA PHE A 11 0.27 8.09 0.18
C PHE A 11 0.46 9.59 -0.10
N ALA A 12 -0.29 10.12 -1.08
CA ALA A 12 -0.25 11.54 -1.43
C ALA A 12 -0.69 12.44 -0.28
N LYS A 13 -1.77 12.09 0.45
CA LYS A 13 -2.23 12.82 1.66
C LYS A 13 -1.15 12.87 2.75
N ASN A 14 -0.26 11.88 2.79
CA ASN A 14 0.86 11.79 3.72
C ASN A 14 2.19 12.32 3.14
N GLY A 15 2.17 12.94 1.95
CA GLY A 15 3.38 13.47 1.31
C GLY A 15 4.40 12.41 0.92
N LYS A 16 3.97 11.14 0.74
CA LYS A 16 4.84 10.03 0.36
C LYS A 16 4.66 9.69 -1.12
N SER A 17 5.77 9.56 -1.84
CA SER A 17 5.77 8.92 -3.16
C SER A 17 5.73 7.39 -3.00
N GLN A 18 5.35 6.66 -4.05
CA GLN A 18 5.42 5.19 -4.04
C GLN A 18 6.86 4.68 -3.81
N THR A 19 7.88 5.44 -4.22
CA THR A 19 9.29 5.11 -3.94
C THR A 19 9.61 5.23 -2.46
N ASP A 20 9.02 6.21 -1.75
CA ASP A 20 9.21 6.37 -0.31
C ASP A 20 8.54 5.22 0.45
N VAL A 21 7.35 4.80 0.02
CA VAL A 21 6.66 3.63 0.60
C VAL A 21 7.46 2.35 0.34
N ALA A 22 8.05 2.17 -0.83
CA ALA A 22 8.90 1.02 -1.11
C ALA A 22 10.10 0.94 -0.14
N LYS A 23 10.75 2.08 0.12
CA LYS A 23 11.85 2.17 1.10
C LYS A 23 11.38 1.88 2.52
N MET A 24 10.22 2.41 2.91
CA MET A 24 9.60 2.15 4.22
C MET A 24 9.32 0.66 4.44
N LEU A 25 8.85 -0.04 3.40
CA LEU A 25 8.63 -1.49 3.42
C LEU A 25 9.92 -2.32 3.23
N ASN A 26 11.08 -1.67 3.15
CA ASN A 26 12.37 -2.30 2.88
C ASN A 26 12.38 -3.19 1.61
N ILE A 27 11.69 -2.76 0.55
CA ILE A 27 11.68 -3.44 -0.75
C ILE A 27 12.15 -2.53 -1.88
N ALA A 28 12.65 -3.14 -2.95
CA ALA A 28 13.02 -2.40 -4.15
C ALA A 28 11.79 -1.68 -4.76
N PRO A 29 11.92 -0.42 -5.23
CA PRO A 29 10.81 0.31 -5.85
C PRO A 29 10.16 -0.45 -7.01
N LYS A 30 10.98 -1.14 -7.83
CA LYS A 30 10.47 -1.99 -8.93
C LYS A 30 9.51 -3.08 -8.44
N THR A 31 9.82 -3.69 -7.30
CA THR A 31 8.96 -4.71 -6.67
C THR A 31 7.67 -4.08 -6.18
N PHE A 32 7.74 -2.92 -5.52
CA PHE A 32 6.55 -2.19 -5.08
C PHE A 32 5.64 -1.80 -6.25
N TYR A 33 6.20 -1.28 -7.36
CA TYR A 33 5.43 -0.97 -8.57
C TYR A 33 4.74 -2.21 -9.15
N LEU A 34 5.39 -3.37 -9.13
CA LEU A 34 4.79 -4.63 -9.57
C LEU A 34 3.62 -5.04 -8.66
N ARG A 35 3.76 -4.89 -7.34
CA ARG A 35 2.67 -5.13 -6.36
C ARG A 35 1.50 -4.18 -6.57
N MET A 36 1.77 -2.89 -6.80
CA MET A 36 0.75 -1.89 -7.16
C MET A 36 0.06 -2.18 -8.49
N LYS A 37 0.76 -2.78 -9.47
CA LYS A 37 0.14 -3.20 -10.73
C LYS A 37 -0.73 -4.45 -10.55
N LYS A 38 -0.28 -5.40 -9.73
CA LYS A 38 -1.00 -6.66 -9.48
C LYS A 38 -2.11 -6.52 -8.44
N GLY A 39 -2.04 -5.52 -7.57
CA GLY A 39 -2.92 -5.38 -6.41
C GLY A 39 -2.75 -6.52 -5.40
N ILE A 40 -1.50 -6.99 -5.21
CA ILE A 40 -1.14 -8.10 -4.32
C ILE A 40 -0.03 -7.65 -3.37
N PHE A 41 -0.29 -7.72 -2.07
CA PHE A 41 0.64 -7.38 -1.00
C PHE A 41 0.69 -8.51 0.03
N GLY A 42 1.83 -8.65 0.71
CA GLY A 42 1.96 -9.59 1.82
C GLY A 42 1.27 -9.05 3.07
N SER A 43 0.92 -9.93 4.02
CA SER A 43 0.33 -9.55 5.30
C SER A 43 1.18 -8.53 6.05
N ASP A 44 2.50 -8.73 6.08
CA ASP A 44 3.42 -7.87 6.83
C ASP A 44 3.49 -6.46 6.23
N GLU A 45 3.48 -6.36 4.91
CA GLU A 45 3.46 -5.06 4.22
C GLU A 45 2.14 -4.33 4.43
N ILE A 46 1.03 -5.07 4.41
CA ILE A 46 -0.30 -4.53 4.69
C ILE A 46 -0.33 -3.98 6.12
N GLN A 47 0.15 -4.74 7.09
CA GLN A 47 0.19 -4.33 8.49
C GLN A 47 0.99 -3.04 8.67
N ILE A 48 2.20 -2.97 8.11
CA ILE A 48 3.05 -1.77 8.18
C ILE A 48 2.33 -0.57 7.53
N MET A 49 1.68 -0.76 6.38
CA MET A 49 0.92 0.33 5.74
C MET A 49 -0.28 0.79 6.59
N ILE A 50 -0.96 -0.13 7.28
CA ILE A 50 -2.10 0.22 8.15
C ILE A 50 -1.62 1.08 9.31
N GLU A 51 -0.52 0.69 9.96
CA GLU A 51 0.06 1.39 11.10
C GLU A 51 0.61 2.76 10.70
N GLU A 52 1.45 2.82 9.66
CA GLU A 52 2.11 4.06 9.22
C GLU A 52 1.13 5.09 8.66
N PHE A 53 0.10 4.64 7.92
CA PHE A 53 -0.88 5.56 7.32
C PHE A 53 -2.18 5.68 8.11
N ASN A 54 -2.25 5.08 9.31
CA ASN A 54 -3.44 5.09 10.17
C ASN A 54 -4.72 4.70 9.40
N ILE A 55 -4.65 3.63 8.60
CA ILE A 55 -5.75 3.19 7.74
C ILE A 55 -6.85 2.59 8.63
N LYS A 56 -7.96 3.32 8.78
CA LYS A 56 -9.11 2.90 9.60
C LYS A 56 -9.99 1.83 8.94
N ASN A 57 -9.92 1.74 7.60
CA ASN A 57 -10.81 0.90 6.79
C ASN A 57 -10.02 -0.16 5.99
N PRO A 58 -9.16 -0.97 6.62
CA PRO A 58 -8.24 -1.84 5.87
C PRO A 58 -8.97 -2.87 5.00
N MET A 59 -10.17 -3.30 5.41
CA MET A 59 -11.00 -4.24 4.64
C MET A 59 -11.40 -3.70 3.27
N GLU A 60 -11.84 -2.44 3.21
CA GLU A 60 -12.29 -1.81 1.96
C GLU A 60 -11.14 -1.58 0.98
N ILE A 61 -9.92 -1.41 1.50
CA ILE A 61 -8.72 -1.15 0.69
C ILE A 61 -8.05 -2.45 0.28
N PHE A 62 -7.75 -3.34 1.22
CA PHE A 62 -6.94 -4.54 0.94
C PHE A 62 -7.77 -5.76 0.53
N PHE A 63 -9.05 -5.79 0.87
CA PHE A 63 -9.93 -6.95 0.68
C PHE A 63 -11.17 -6.67 -0.19
N LYS A 64 -11.15 -5.60 -1.02
CA LYS A 64 -12.27 -5.13 -1.87
C LYS A 64 -12.98 -6.17 -2.76
N SER A 65 -12.44 -7.38 -2.92
CA SER A 65 -13.02 -8.42 -3.79
C SER A 65 -12.95 -9.83 -3.16
N VAL A 66 -12.84 -9.88 -1.83
CA VAL A 66 -13.02 -11.12 -1.06
C VAL A 66 -14.45 -11.17 -0.56
#